data_AF-A0A835R890-F1
#
_entry.id   AF-A0A835R890-F1
#
_cell.length_a   1.000
_cell.length_b   1.000
_cell.length_c   1.000
_cell.angle_alpha   90.00
_cell.angle_beta   90.00
_cell.angle_gamma   90.00
#
_symmetry.space_group_name_H-M   'P 1'
#
loop_
_entity.id
_entity.type
_entity.pdbx_description
1 polymer ?
#
loop_
_entity_poly.entity_id
_entity_poly.type
_entity_poly.pdbx_seq_one_letter_code
_entity_poly.pdbx_strand_id
1 'polypeptide(L)'
;MDCYLTAAPTRSSTAFSFEENFDITGQRENFKTSPDGQVWYLFLDKEKGVVIRVVYGWLQMCSDLDAGRSDELDFGVSGQSGGQPYTSNKCVHGMSGRQEMRHMLWFVQLDFHDYVIL
;
A
#
# COMPACT_ATOMS: atom_id res chain seq x y z
N MET A 1 25.84 -6.50 -13.38
CA MET A 1 25.57 -5.50 -12.34
C MET A 1 25.23 -6.25 -11.07
N ASP A 2 26.12 -6.22 -10.08
CA ASP A 2 25.90 -6.88 -8.79
C ASP A 2 25.12 -5.93 -7.87
N CYS A 3 23.86 -6.25 -7.60
CA CYS A 3 23.03 -5.53 -6.65
C CYS A 3 23.40 -5.97 -5.22
N TYR A 4 24.17 -5.16 -4.50
CA TYR A 4 24.54 -5.45 -3.11
C TYR A 4 23.34 -5.25 -2.17
N LEU A 5 23.02 -6.29 -1.40
CA LEU A 5 22.06 -6.25 -0.29
C LEU A 5 22.65 -5.48 0.88
N THR A 6 22.27 -4.23 1.08
CA THR A 6 22.49 -3.54 2.37
C THR A 6 21.28 -3.80 3.28
N ALA A 7 21.54 -4.45 4.42
CA ALA A 7 20.51 -4.73 5.41
C ALA A 7 19.83 -3.45 5.90
N ALA A 8 18.50 -3.50 6.04
CA ALA A 8 17.71 -2.38 6.55
C ALA A 8 18.10 -2.04 7.99
N PRO A 9 18.15 -0.74 8.37
CA PRO A 9 18.48 -0.34 9.72
C PRO A 9 17.39 -0.79 10.71
N THR A 10 17.80 -1.26 11.88
CA THR A 10 16.89 -1.60 13.00
C THR A 10 16.21 -0.33 13.51
N ARG A 11 14.90 -0.19 13.25
CA ARG A 11 14.07 0.92 13.77
C ARG A 11 13.77 0.72 15.26
N SER A 12 14.07 1.74 16.05
CA SER A 12 13.54 1.90 17.42
C SER A 12 12.01 1.98 17.38
N SER A 13 11.34 1.40 18.37
CA SER A 13 9.88 1.28 18.47
C SER A 13 9.16 2.60 18.81
N THR A 14 9.73 3.75 18.45
CA THR A 14 9.03 5.04 18.56
C THR A 14 7.94 5.09 17.51
N ALA A 15 6.70 5.34 17.96
CA ALA A 15 5.57 5.62 17.08
C ALA A 15 5.99 6.69 16.06
N PHE A 16 5.86 6.37 14.78
CA PHE A 16 6.23 7.26 13.69
C PHE A 16 5.01 8.11 13.34
N SER A 17 5.22 9.37 12.97
CA SER A 17 4.09 10.20 12.52
C SER A 17 3.80 9.91 11.05
N PHE A 18 2.53 10.05 10.65
CA PHE A 18 2.11 9.83 9.27
C PHE A 18 2.92 10.71 8.30
N GLU A 19 3.06 11.99 8.61
CA GLU A 19 3.68 13.02 7.78
C GLU A 19 5.20 12.82 7.60
N GLU A 20 5.85 11.98 8.42
CA GLU A 20 7.26 11.65 8.23
C GLU A 20 7.49 10.76 7.01
N ASN A 21 6.51 9.93 6.64
CA ASN A 21 6.67 8.89 5.63
C ASN A 21 5.65 8.99 4.49
N PHE A 22 4.53 9.69 4.71
CA PHE A 22 3.40 9.73 3.80
C PHE A 22 2.88 11.15 3.56
N ASP A 23 2.30 11.37 2.39
CA ASP A 23 1.57 12.57 2.03
C ASP A 23 0.18 12.19 1.49
N ILE A 24 -0.80 13.05 1.71
CA ILE A 24 -2.18 12.83 1.23
C ILE A 24 -2.33 13.55 -0.09
N THR A 25 -2.65 12.79 -1.12
CA THR A 25 -3.04 13.32 -2.43
C THR A 25 -4.55 13.13 -2.62
N GLY A 26 -5.23 14.15 -3.16
CA GLY A 26 -6.68 14.14 -3.33
C GLY A 26 -7.43 14.86 -2.20
N GLN A 27 -8.51 14.25 -1.67
CA GLN A 27 -9.41 14.92 -0.72
C GLN A 27 -9.01 14.75 0.75
N ARG A 28 -8.24 15.71 1.28
CA ARG A 28 -7.76 15.67 2.67
C ARG A 28 -8.88 15.57 3.73
N GLU A 29 -10.07 16.06 3.43
CA GLU A 29 -11.24 15.98 4.34
C GLU A 29 -11.72 14.53 4.58
N ASN A 30 -11.39 13.61 3.67
CA ASN A 30 -11.72 12.19 3.77
C ASN A 30 -10.61 11.38 4.47
N PHE A 31 -9.66 12.07 5.11
CA PHE A 31 -8.63 11.47 5.95
C PHE A 31 -8.82 11.91 7.40
N LYS A 32 -8.81 10.95 8.33
CA LYS A 32 -8.81 11.22 9.77
C LYS A 32 -7.75 10.37 10.46
N THR A 33 -7.26 10.87 11.59
CA THR A 33 -6.29 10.15 12.42
C THR A 33 -6.84 9.97 13.82
N SER A 34 -6.54 8.82 14.41
CA SER A 34 -6.76 8.53 15.84
C SER A 34 -6.02 9.52 16.75
N PRO A 35 -6.41 9.68 18.03
CA PRO A 35 -5.77 10.64 18.93
C PRO A 35 -4.26 10.46 19.12
N ASP A 36 -3.74 9.24 18.95
CA ASP A 36 -2.32 8.90 19.12
C ASP A 36 -1.50 8.99 17.83
N GLY A 37 -2.13 9.31 16.69
CA GLY A 37 -1.43 9.43 15.42
C GLY A 37 -1.23 8.11 14.66
N GLN A 38 -1.55 6.95 15.23
CA GLN A 38 -1.07 5.66 14.73
C GLN A 38 -2.06 4.93 13.83
N VAL A 39 -3.36 5.17 14.00
CA VAL A 39 -4.42 4.65 13.13
C VAL A 39 -4.95 5.76 12.23
N TRP A 40 -4.99 5.50 10.92
CA TRP A 40 -5.52 6.42 9.91
C TRP A 40 -6.77 5.85 9.25
N TYR A 41 -7.77 6.69 9.08
CA TYR A 41 -9.06 6.36 8.49
C TYR A 41 -9.21 7.06 7.15
N LEU A 42 -9.41 6.29 6.09
CA LEU A 42 -9.64 6.77 4.74
C LEU A 42 -11.10 6.53 4.37
N PHE A 43 -11.78 7.55 3.89
CA PHE A 43 -13.18 7.46 3.47
C PHE A 43 -13.31 7.65 1.95
N LEU A 44 -14.19 6.84 1.35
CA LEU A 44 -14.64 7.03 -0.02
C LEU A 44 -16.10 7.51 0.04
N ASP A 45 -16.38 8.63 -0.61
CA ASP A 45 -17.75 9.08 -0.82
C ASP A 45 -18.16 8.89 -2.29
N LYS A 46 -19.37 9.34 -2.65
CA LYS A 46 -19.91 9.19 -4.01
C LYS A 46 -19.21 10.08 -5.04
N GLU A 47 -18.51 11.10 -4.59
CA GLU A 47 -17.87 12.10 -5.45
C GLU A 47 -16.36 11.83 -5.57
N LYS A 48 -15.69 11.48 -4.48
CA LYS A 48 -14.22 11.49 -4.39
C LYS A 48 -13.67 10.49 -3.36
N GLY A 49 -12.46 10.02 -3.65
CA GLY A 49 -11.65 9.19 -2.75
C GLY A 49 -10.42 9.91 -2.20
N VAL A 50 -9.67 9.18 -1.37
CA VAL A 50 -8.38 9.59 -0.80
C VAL A 50 -7.28 8.70 -1.33
N VAL A 51 -6.11 9.27 -1.59
CA VAL A 51 -4.91 8.54 -1.99
C VAL A 51 -3.76 8.90 -1.05
N ILE A 52 -3.16 7.90 -0.40
CA ILE A 52 -1.94 8.07 0.38
C ILE A 52 -0.75 7.80 -0.54
N ARG A 53 0.18 8.74 -0.59
CA ARG A 53 1.45 8.62 -1.30
C ARG A 53 2.55 8.37 -0.29
N VAL A 54 3.40 7.38 -0.55
CA VAL A 54 4.65 7.19 0.19
C VAL A 54 5.65 8.24 -0.26
N VAL A 55 6.18 9.02 0.68
CA VAL A 55 7.20 10.06 0.46
C VAL A 55 8.59 9.54 0.81
N TYR A 56 8.69 8.76 1.89
CA TYR A 56 9.91 8.11 2.33
C TYR A 56 9.65 6.63 2.64
N GLY A 57 10.40 5.75 1.96
CA GLY A 57 10.33 4.30 2.14
C GLY A 57 11.27 3.58 1.18
N TRP A 58 11.81 2.43 1.60
CA TRP A 58 12.56 1.55 0.71
C TRP A 58 11.55 0.69 -0.06
N LEU A 59 11.23 1.07 -1.29
CA LEU A 59 10.54 0.20 -2.25
C LEU A 59 11.58 -0.19 -3.31
N GLN A 60 12.15 -1.38 -3.18
CA GLN A 60 13.19 -1.84 -4.08
C GLN A 60 12.54 -2.41 -5.34
N MET A 61 12.44 -1.59 -6.38
CA MET A 61 11.98 -1.99 -7.70
C MET A 61 13.14 -1.82 -8.68
N CYS A 62 13.51 -2.89 -9.39
CA CYS A 62 14.62 -2.88 -10.34
C CYS A 62 14.09 -2.52 -11.72
N SER A 63 13.95 -1.22 -11.99
CA SER A 63 13.47 -0.72 -13.28
C SER A 63 14.62 -0.52 -14.27
N ASP A 64 14.39 -0.87 -15.54
CA ASP A 64 15.23 -0.43 -16.64
C ASP A 64 14.97 1.07 -16.88
N LEU A 65 15.88 1.92 -16.39
CA LEU A 65 15.73 3.38 -16.41
C LEU A 65 15.61 3.96 -17.83
N ASP A 66 16.08 3.23 -18.84
CA ASP A 66 16.09 3.68 -20.24
C ASP A 66 14.77 3.38 -20.97
N ALA A 67 13.85 2.61 -20.35
CA ALA A 67 12.59 2.20 -20.98
C ALA A 67 11.48 3.27 -20.93
N GLY A 68 11.67 4.37 -20.18
CA GLY A 68 10.65 5.42 -20.01
C GLY A 68 9.32 4.90 -19.43
N ARG A 69 9.34 3.75 -18.75
CA ARG A 69 8.16 3.01 -18.27
C ARG A 69 8.25 2.82 -16.77
N SER A 70 7.13 3.05 -16.07
CA SER A 70 7.02 2.73 -14.65
C SER A 70 6.79 1.24 -14.50
N ASP A 71 7.52 0.61 -13.59
CA ASP A 71 7.04 -0.62 -12.96
C ASP A 71 6.00 -0.23 -11.88
N GLU A 72 5.08 -1.13 -11.55
CA GLU A 72 4.03 -0.93 -10.56
C GLU A 72 3.75 -2.25 -9.82
N LEU A 73 3.60 -2.15 -8.50
CA LEU A 73 3.21 -3.26 -7.64
C LEU A 73 1.93 -2.86 -6.91
N ASP A 74 0.84 -3.56 -7.24
CA ASP A 74 -0.46 -3.31 -6.65
C ASP A 74 -0.78 -4.31 -5.56
N PHE A 75 -1.29 -3.78 -4.44
CA PHE A 75 -2.04 -4.54 -3.46
C PHE A 75 -3.42 -3.91 -3.28
N GLY A 76 -4.47 -4.69 -3.52
CA GLY A 76 -5.85 -4.23 -3.38
C GLY A 76 -6.69 -5.23 -2.58
N VAL A 77 -7.52 -4.73 -1.68
CA VAL A 77 -8.57 -5.51 -1.03
C VAL A 77 -9.90 -5.09 -1.62
N SER A 78 -10.62 -6.05 -2.22
CA SER A 78 -11.94 -5.79 -2.80
C SER A 78 -13.03 -6.23 -1.85
N GLY A 79 -13.95 -5.31 -1.55
CA GLY A 79 -15.23 -5.63 -0.94
C GLY A 79 -16.06 -6.53 -1.85
N GLN A 80 -16.86 -7.39 -1.23
CA GLN A 80 -17.83 -8.23 -1.93
C GLN A 80 -19.23 -7.95 -1.40
N SER A 81 -20.24 -8.04 -2.27
CA SER A 81 -21.65 -7.92 -1.87
C SER A 81 -22.16 -9.19 -1.19
N GLY A 82 -23.12 -9.06 -0.28
CA GLY A 82 -23.90 -10.20 0.21
C GLY A 82 -23.17 -11.13 1.18
N GLY A 83 -22.21 -10.62 1.97
CA GLY A 83 -21.51 -11.40 2.99
C GLY A 83 -20.47 -12.38 2.45
N GLN A 84 -20.11 -12.28 1.16
CA GLN A 84 -19.01 -13.06 0.60
C GLN A 84 -17.66 -12.62 1.19
N PRO A 85 -16.68 -13.55 1.31
CA PRO A 85 -15.36 -13.22 1.82
C PRO A 85 -14.65 -12.19 0.93
N TYR A 86 -13.94 -11.25 1.55
CA TYR A 86 -13.10 -10.29 0.84
C TYR A 86 -12.01 -11.02 0.03
N THR A 87 -11.64 -10.44 -1.11
CA THR A 87 -10.55 -10.94 -1.94
C THR A 87 -9.39 -9.98 -1.90
N SER A 88 -8.18 -10.52 -1.70
CA SER A 88 -6.94 -9.78 -1.93
C SER A 88 -6.49 -10.00 -3.38
N ASN A 89 -6.18 -8.89 -4.04
CA ASN A 89 -5.62 -8.85 -5.39
C ASN A 89 -4.19 -8.33 -5.28
N LYS A 90 -3.26 -9.04 -5.93
CA LYS A 90 -1.87 -8.64 -6.07
C LYS A 90 -1.58 -8.52 -7.55
N CYS A 91 -0.98 -7.41 -7.98
CA CYS A 91 -0.59 -7.23 -9.36
C CYS A 91 0.87 -6.79 -9.45
N VAL A 92 1.62 -7.39 -10.37
CA VAL A 92 2.92 -6.85 -10.79
C VAL A 92 2.75 -6.38 -12.23
N HIS A 93 3.10 -5.12 -12.48
CA HIS A 93 3.20 -4.54 -13.79
C HIS A 93 4.66 -4.14 -14.05
N GLY A 94 5.22 -4.63 -15.14
CA GLY A 94 6.53 -4.21 -15.60
C GLY A 94 6.66 -4.45 -17.10
N MET A 95 7.89 -4.54 -17.61
CA MET A 95 8.14 -4.71 -19.05
C MET A 95 7.44 -5.94 -19.67
N SER A 96 7.25 -7.01 -18.89
CA SER A 96 6.56 -8.23 -19.33
C SER A 96 5.02 -8.12 -19.36
N GLY A 97 4.47 -6.95 -19.01
CA GLY A 97 3.03 -6.74 -18.88
C GLY A 97 2.50 -7.00 -17.47
N ARG A 98 1.16 -7.10 -17.37
CA ARG A 98 0.41 -7.19 -16.11
C ARG A 98 0.22 -8.65 -15.69
N GLN A 99 0.67 -9.00 -14.48
CA GLN A 99 0.40 -10.30 -13.86
C GLN A 99 -0.46 -10.10 -12.61
N GLU A 100 -1.67 -10.67 -12.58
CA GLU A 100 -2.60 -10.55 -11.45
C GLU A 100 -2.79 -11.90 -10.76
N MET A 101 -2.73 -11.91 -9.43
CA MET A 101 -3.09 -13.05 -8.59
C MET A 101 -4.16 -12.64 -7.58
N ARG A 102 -5.19 -13.49 -7.39
CA ARG A 102 -6.31 -13.25 -6.49
C ARG A 102 -6.44 -14.39 -5.48
N HIS A 103 -6.53 -14.04 -4.20
CA HIS A 103 -6.72 -15.00 -3.10
C HIS A 103 -7.92 -14.58 -2.23
N MET A 104 -8.73 -15.55 -1.82
CA MET A 104 -9.73 -15.35 -0.77
C MET A 104 -9.03 -15.23 0.58
N LEU A 105 -9.45 -14.26 1.40
CA LEU A 105 -8.97 -14.17 2.78
C LEU A 105 -9.65 -15.26 3.62
N TRP A 106 -8.87 -15.89 4.50
CA TRP A 106 -9.37 -16.92 5.43
C TRP A 106 -10.01 -16.33 6.68
N PHE A 107 -10.15 -15.01 6.73
CA PHE A 107 -10.73 -14.24 7.83
C PHE A 107 -11.71 -13.19 7.30
N VAL A 108 -12.56 -12.73 8.21
CA VAL A 108 -13.39 -11.53 8.01
C VAL A 108 -12.62 -10.31 8.52
N GLN A 109 -12.78 -9.15 7.88
CA GLN A 109 -12.03 -7.92 8.20
C GLN A 109 -12.55 -7.20 9.46
N LEU A 110 -12.75 -7.93 10.56
CA LEU A 110 -13.22 -7.39 11.84
C LEU A 110 -12.09 -6.79 12.67
N ASP A 111 -10.85 -7.20 12.42
CA ASP A 111 -9.65 -6.77 13.12
C ASP A 111 -8.58 -6.22 12.14
N PHE A 112 -7.53 -5.61 12.70
CA PHE A 112 -6.38 -5.15 11.92
C PHE A 112 -5.49 -6.33 11.50
N HIS A 113 -4.97 -6.27 10.27
CA HIS A 113 -4.05 -7.26 9.72
C HIS A 113 -2.88 -6.57 9.04
N ASP A 114 -1.69 -7.14 9.25
CA ASP A 114 -0.46 -6.64 8.62
C ASP A 114 -0.30 -7.23 7.22
N TYR A 115 0.02 -6.36 6.27
CA TYR A 115 0.40 -6.73 4.91
C TYR A 115 1.79 -6.19 4.63
N VAL A 116 2.69 -7.07 4.22
CA VAL A 116 4.10 -6.73 3.98
C VAL A 116 4.48 -7.11 2.55
N ILE A 117 5.18 -6.19 1.89
CA ILE A 117 5.89 -6.43 0.64
C ILE A 117 7.38 -6.49 1.02
N LEU A 118 8.05 -7.58 0.64
CA LEU A 118 9.46 -7.87 0.94
C LEU A 118 10.28 -7.87 -0.35
#